data_AF-A0A7W1YBQ6-F1
#
_entry.id   AF-A0A7W1YBQ6-F1
#
_cell.length_a   1.000
_cell.length_b   1.000
_cell.length_c   1.000
_cell.angle_alpha   90.00
_cell.angle_beta   90.00
_cell.angle_gamma   90.00
#
_symmetry.space_group_name_H-M   'P 1'
#
loop_
_entity.id
_entity.type
_entity.pdbx_description
1 polymer ?
#
loop_
_entity_poly.entity_id
_entity_poly.type
_entity_poly.pdbx_seq_one_letter_code
_entity_poly.pdbx_strand_id
1 'polypeptide(L)'
;MMQGRAFFDLDGDGVVDVTIQDRHYRTYTGFWHSNTSQRLKVTGPPGGGVIGSGKYAGAMSAGLVIGSTRPFKDFGDKAISMATTGLAHCGSSCYVNIVEGPWISANKRFLGLRFRVGGETHYGWLRLNTRSSIFPPRVDATISGYAYEVSSNKSIMAGQLKENSSTDIGSADVTPGALGDLATGRSPQ
;
A
#
# COMPACT_ATOMS: atom_id res chain seq x y z
N MET A 1 -15.77 -11.10 11.03
CA MET A 1 -14.50 -10.44 10.63
C MET A 1 -14.86 -9.35 9.65
N MET A 2 -14.40 -8.11 9.88
CA MET A 2 -14.64 -6.98 8.98
C MET A 2 -13.63 -7.07 7.82
N GLN A 3 -14.13 -6.98 6.58
CA GLN A 3 -13.31 -6.76 5.39
C GLN A 3 -13.28 -5.26 5.14
N GLY A 4 -12.10 -4.69 4.93
CA GLY A 4 -11.91 -3.29 4.62
C GLY A 4 -11.45 -3.07 3.18
N ARG A 5 -11.90 -1.96 2.60
CA ARG A 5 -11.32 -1.37 1.40
C ARG A 5 -11.10 0.11 1.65
N ALA A 6 -9.93 0.60 1.27
CA ALA A 6 -9.59 2.01 1.23
C ALA A 6 -9.25 2.38 -0.21
N PHE A 7 -9.96 3.37 -0.75
CA PHE A 7 -9.79 3.89 -2.10
C PHE A 7 -9.04 5.22 -2.00
N PHE A 8 -8.03 5.39 -2.84
CA PHE A 8 -7.21 6.60 -2.92
C PHE A 8 -7.26 7.09 -4.36
N ASP A 9 -7.92 8.23 -4.52
CA ASP A 9 -7.80 9.14 -5.65
C ASP A 9 -6.75 10.18 -5.21
N LEU A 10 -5.53 10.08 -5.75
CA LEU A 10 -4.39 10.84 -5.27
C LEU A 10 -4.34 12.23 -5.89
N ASP A 11 -4.71 12.34 -7.16
CA ASP A 11 -4.70 13.58 -7.94
C ASP A 11 -6.05 14.33 -7.90
N GLY A 12 -7.11 13.69 -7.39
CA GLY A 12 -8.43 14.29 -7.22
C GLY A 12 -9.23 14.35 -8.52
N ASP A 13 -8.91 13.53 -9.53
CA ASP A 13 -9.58 13.53 -10.83
C ASP A 13 -10.92 12.76 -10.82
N GLY A 14 -11.28 12.14 -9.70
CA GLY A 14 -12.47 11.33 -9.51
C GLY A 14 -12.27 9.84 -9.87
N VAL A 15 -11.07 9.44 -10.26
CA VAL A 15 -10.67 8.06 -10.56
C VAL A 15 -9.79 7.54 -9.42
N VAL A 16 -10.07 6.31 -8.97
CA VAL A 16 -9.24 5.70 -7.92
C VAL A 16 -7.92 5.22 -8.50
N ASP A 17 -6.82 5.82 -8.09
CA ASP A 17 -5.45 5.41 -8.42
C ASP A 17 -5.00 4.13 -7.70
N VAL A 18 -5.36 4.00 -6.43
CA VAL A 18 -4.91 2.89 -5.58
C VAL A 18 -6.01 2.44 -4.65
N THR A 19 -6.17 1.12 -4.56
CA THR A 19 -7.03 0.48 -3.56
C THR A 19 -6.21 -0.45 -2.67
N ILE A 20 -6.30 -0.23 -1.36
CA ILE A 20 -5.82 -1.17 -0.35
C ILE A 20 -7.02 -1.96 0.15
N GLN A 21 -6.90 -3.29 0.19
CA GLN A 21 -7.97 -4.15 0.67
C GLN A 21 -7.43 -5.27 1.54
N ASP A 22 -8.12 -5.54 2.64
CA ASP A 22 -7.98 -6.78 3.37
C ASP A 22 -9.18 -7.69 3.03
N ARG A 23 -8.89 -8.97 2.79
CA ARG A 23 -9.92 -9.93 2.43
C ARG A 23 -9.71 -11.25 3.16
N HIS A 24 -10.78 -11.72 3.79
CA HIS A 24 -10.84 -13.02 4.40
C HIS A 24 -11.27 -14.07 3.37
N TYR A 25 -10.59 -15.22 3.39
CA TYR A 25 -10.87 -16.37 2.55
C TYR A 25 -10.98 -17.59 3.44
N ARG A 26 -12.07 -18.35 3.28
CA ARG A 26 -12.24 -19.65 3.90
C ARG A 26 -12.49 -20.67 2.81
N THR A 27 -11.75 -21.77 2.83
CA THR A 27 -11.90 -22.86 1.87
C THR A 27 -12.04 -24.17 2.64
N TYR A 28 -13.08 -24.93 2.34
CA TYR A 28 -13.31 -26.23 2.95
C TYR A 28 -12.45 -27.28 2.24
N THR A 29 -11.72 -28.08 3.00
CA THR A 29 -10.79 -29.09 2.47
C THR A 29 -11.28 -30.53 2.65
N GLY A 30 -12.56 -30.71 3.02
CA GLY A 30 -13.18 -32.02 3.32
C GLY A 30 -13.80 -32.07 4.72
N PHE A 31 -14.26 -33.25 5.14
CA PHE A 31 -14.99 -33.48 6.41
C PHE A 31 -14.38 -32.69 7.58
N TRP A 32 -15.15 -31.71 8.08
CA TRP A 32 -14.90 -30.85 9.26
C TRP A 32 -13.69 -29.89 9.24
N HIS A 33 -12.96 -29.77 8.14
CA HIS A 33 -11.74 -28.94 8.08
C HIS A 33 -11.86 -27.77 7.10
N SER A 34 -11.31 -26.62 7.48
CA SER A 34 -11.26 -25.44 6.62
C SER A 34 -9.93 -24.71 6.73
N ASN A 35 -9.34 -24.40 5.58
CA ASN A 35 -8.29 -23.40 5.50
C ASN A 35 -8.92 -22.02 5.67
N THR A 36 -8.28 -21.17 6.45
CA THR A 36 -8.68 -19.77 6.63
C THR A 36 -7.48 -18.88 6.38
N SER A 37 -7.66 -17.79 5.65
CA SER A 37 -6.61 -16.78 5.50
C SER A 37 -7.19 -15.38 5.42
N GLN A 38 -6.48 -14.40 5.94
CA GLN A 38 -6.69 -13.00 5.63
C GLN A 38 -5.51 -12.50 4.81
N ARG A 39 -5.80 -11.79 3.73
CA ARG A 39 -4.78 -11.23 2.84
C ARG A 39 -4.96 -9.73 2.73
N LEU A 40 -3.88 -9.00 2.97
CA LEU A 40 -3.77 -7.59 2.63
C LEU A 40 -3.21 -7.49 1.20
N LYS A 41 -3.86 -6.70 0.35
CA LYS A 41 -3.52 -6.56 -1.06
C LYS A 41 -3.63 -5.11 -1.50
N VAL A 42 -2.89 -4.78 -2.55
CA VAL A 42 -2.99 -3.52 -3.29
C VAL A 42 -3.38 -3.78 -4.74
N THR A 43 -4.21 -2.91 -5.30
CA THR A 43 -4.60 -2.88 -6.71
C THR A 43 -4.80 -1.44 -7.16
N GLY A 44 -4.98 -1.22 -8.46
CA GLY A 44 -5.17 0.08 -9.08
C GLY A 44 -5.39 -0.09 -10.59
N PRO A 45 -5.56 1.00 -11.33
CA PRO A 45 -5.86 0.97 -12.75
C PRO A 45 -4.64 0.54 -13.60
N PRO A 46 -4.86 0.13 -14.86
CA PRO A 46 -3.79 -0.16 -15.80
C PRO A 46 -2.79 1.01 -15.94
N GLY A 47 -1.50 0.69 -16.05
CA GLY A 47 -0.42 1.70 -16.04
C GLY A 47 0.05 2.05 -14.63
N GLY A 48 -0.77 1.82 -13.60
CA GLY A 48 -0.34 1.90 -12.21
C GLY A 48 0.49 0.70 -11.76
N GLY A 49 1.14 0.84 -10.62
CA GLY A 49 1.90 -0.24 -10.00
C GLY A 49 2.51 0.15 -8.66
N VAL A 50 3.16 -0.83 -8.03
CA VAL A 50 3.87 -0.63 -6.76
C VAL A 50 5.28 -1.19 -6.80
N ILE A 51 6.20 -0.57 -6.06
CA ILE A 51 7.52 -1.18 -5.85
C ILE A 51 7.34 -2.49 -5.08
N GLY A 52 7.99 -3.55 -5.54
CA GLY A 52 7.89 -4.86 -4.91
C GLY A 52 8.88 -5.88 -5.44
N SER A 53 8.88 -7.06 -4.82
CA SER A 53 9.73 -8.20 -5.20
C SER A 53 8.96 -9.51 -5.08
N GLY A 54 9.26 -10.47 -5.95
CA GLY A 54 8.53 -11.74 -6.02
C GLY A 54 7.02 -11.51 -6.20
N LYS A 55 6.20 -12.13 -5.34
CA LYS A 55 4.73 -11.97 -5.35
C LYS A 55 4.22 -10.80 -4.49
N TYR A 56 5.13 -10.03 -3.87
CA TYR A 56 4.78 -9.06 -2.84
C TYR A 56 5.07 -7.61 -3.23
N ALA A 57 4.19 -6.71 -2.79
CA ALA A 57 4.50 -5.29 -2.71
C ALA A 57 5.48 -5.03 -1.57
N GLY A 58 6.48 -4.18 -1.77
CA GLY A 58 7.53 -3.89 -0.79
C GLY A 58 7.04 -2.98 0.34
N ALA A 59 7.58 -3.20 1.55
CA ALA A 59 7.40 -2.30 2.69
C ALA A 59 8.70 -1.52 2.92
N MET A 60 8.71 -0.24 2.59
CA MET A 60 9.95 0.54 2.51
C MET A 60 10.15 1.47 3.70
N SER A 61 11.40 1.74 4.02
CA SER A 61 11.79 2.80 4.95
C SER A 61 11.60 4.19 4.30
N ALA A 62 11.51 5.23 5.14
CA ALA A 62 11.60 6.60 4.67
C ALA A 62 12.92 6.86 3.91
N GLY A 63 12.92 7.82 2.99
CA GLY A 63 14.09 8.22 2.20
C GLY A 63 14.37 7.37 0.96
N LEU A 64 13.67 6.24 0.78
CA LEU A 64 13.82 5.45 -0.44
C LEU A 64 13.26 6.22 -1.64
N VAL A 65 14.08 6.43 -2.67
CA VAL A 65 13.67 7.08 -3.92
C VAL A 65 12.70 6.18 -4.70
N ILE A 66 11.52 6.73 -4.98
CA ILE A 66 10.44 6.15 -5.77
C ILE A 66 10.40 6.91 -7.10
N GLY A 67 10.72 6.21 -8.18
CA GLY A 67 10.81 6.80 -9.51
C GLY A 67 11.19 5.74 -10.54
N SER A 68 11.42 6.16 -11.79
CA SER A 68 11.61 5.29 -12.96
C SER A 68 12.75 4.27 -12.84
N THR A 69 13.71 4.50 -11.94
CA THR A 69 14.86 3.60 -11.70
C THR A 69 14.51 2.37 -10.85
N ARG A 70 13.30 2.29 -10.30
CA ARG A 70 12.86 1.18 -9.44
C ARG A 70 12.01 0.17 -10.22
N PRO A 71 12.12 -1.13 -9.91
CA PRO A 71 11.21 -2.12 -10.47
C PRO A 71 9.82 -1.97 -9.85
N PHE A 72 8.84 -1.70 -10.71
CA PHE A 72 7.42 -1.71 -10.34
C PHE A 72 6.77 -3.03 -10.73
N LYS A 73 5.84 -3.47 -9.89
CA LYS A 73 4.87 -4.51 -10.20
C LYS A 73 3.60 -3.83 -10.69
N ASP A 74 3.27 -4.06 -11.95
CA ASP A 74 2.09 -3.46 -12.59
C ASP A 74 0.80 -4.04 -12.00
N PHE A 75 -0.22 -3.21 -11.84
CA PHE A 75 -1.51 -3.67 -11.32
C PHE A 75 -2.23 -4.61 -12.30
N GLY A 76 -2.27 -4.29 -13.59
CA GLY A 76 -3.00 -5.10 -14.59
C GLY A 76 -4.38 -5.56 -14.07
N ASP A 77 -4.76 -6.81 -14.33
CA ASP A 77 -5.98 -7.42 -13.78
C ASP A 77 -5.79 -8.07 -12.39
N LYS A 78 -4.62 -7.88 -11.76
CA LYS A 78 -4.20 -8.70 -10.60
C LYS A 78 -3.89 -7.85 -9.37
N ALA A 79 -4.53 -8.17 -8.26
CA ALA A 79 -4.15 -7.62 -6.97
C ALA A 79 -2.77 -8.17 -6.53
N ILE A 80 -1.89 -7.28 -6.11
CA ILE A 80 -0.55 -7.62 -5.60
C ILE A 80 -0.65 -7.85 -4.10
N SER A 81 -0.08 -8.97 -3.63
CA SER A 81 -0.13 -9.32 -2.21
C SER A 81 0.79 -8.40 -1.41
N MET A 82 0.36 -7.98 -0.22
CA MET A 82 1.19 -7.24 0.74
C MET A 82 1.56 -8.14 1.92
N ALA A 83 0.57 -8.83 2.48
CA ALA A 83 0.73 -9.76 3.57
C ALA A 83 -0.36 -10.83 3.54
N THR A 84 -0.08 -11.99 4.11
CA THR A 84 -1.04 -13.08 4.31
C THR A 84 -0.86 -13.67 5.70
N THR A 85 -1.93 -13.76 6.46
CA THR A 85 -2.02 -14.62 7.65
C THR A 85 -3.04 -15.71 7.41
N GLY A 86 -2.84 -16.89 7.97
CA GLY A 86 -3.77 -17.99 7.78
C GLY A 86 -3.49 -19.21 8.63
N LEU A 87 -4.44 -20.14 8.58
CA LEU A 87 -4.32 -21.50 9.07
C LEU A 87 -4.61 -22.41 7.89
N ALA A 88 -3.65 -23.26 7.56
CA ALA A 88 -3.83 -24.33 6.60
C ALA A 88 -3.79 -25.68 7.30
N HIS A 89 -4.67 -26.57 6.87
CA HIS A 89 -4.72 -27.93 7.36
C HIS A 89 -3.57 -28.74 6.75
N CYS A 90 -2.82 -29.48 7.58
CA CYS A 90 -1.69 -30.32 7.13
C CYS A 90 -1.97 -31.83 7.14
N GLY A 91 -3.20 -32.24 7.45
CA GLY A 91 -3.60 -33.64 7.66
C GLY A 91 -4.58 -33.72 8.84
N SER A 92 -5.22 -34.86 9.06
CA SER A 92 -6.49 -35.07 9.81
C SER A 92 -6.67 -34.41 11.18
N SER A 93 -5.62 -33.89 11.82
CA SER A 93 -5.70 -33.25 13.15
C SER A 93 -4.69 -32.11 13.34
N CYS A 94 -4.11 -31.56 12.28
CA CYS A 94 -3.07 -30.54 12.41
C CYS A 94 -3.31 -29.29 11.56
N TYR A 95 -2.94 -28.14 12.12
CA TYR A 95 -2.93 -26.85 11.42
C TYR A 95 -1.51 -26.30 11.41
N VAL A 96 -1.12 -25.74 10.27
CA VAL A 96 0.06 -24.89 10.13
C VAL A 96 -0.35 -23.44 10.01
N ASN A 97 0.41 -22.57 10.67
CA ASN A 97 0.25 -21.13 10.54
C ASN A 97 0.89 -20.67 9.25
N ILE A 98 0.17 -19.85 8.48
CA ILE A 98 0.70 -19.12 7.34
C ILE A 98 0.90 -17.68 7.81
N VAL A 99 2.13 -17.18 7.74
CA VAL A 99 2.46 -15.78 8.02
C VAL A 99 3.50 -15.37 6.99
N GLU A 100 3.08 -14.60 6.00
CA GLU A 100 3.94 -14.25 4.87
C GLU A 100 3.79 -12.79 4.43
N GLY A 101 4.87 -12.25 3.86
CA GLY A 101 4.90 -10.95 3.20
C GLY A 101 5.57 -9.86 4.04
N PRO A 102 6.11 -8.81 3.39
CA PRO A 102 6.87 -7.76 4.06
C PRO A 102 6.00 -6.82 4.90
N TRP A 103 4.68 -6.92 4.77
CA TRP A 103 3.71 -6.12 5.52
C TRP A 103 3.12 -6.85 6.74
N ILE A 104 3.79 -7.89 7.25
CA ILE A 104 3.45 -8.51 8.54
C ILE A 104 3.96 -7.62 9.67
N SER A 105 3.07 -7.15 10.55
CA SER A 105 3.38 -6.27 11.69
C SER A 105 4.28 -5.06 11.35
N ALA A 106 4.24 -4.57 10.11
CA ALA A 106 5.02 -3.43 9.64
C ALA A 106 4.55 -2.13 10.31
N ASN A 107 5.50 -1.31 10.80
CA ASN A 107 5.21 -0.03 11.44
C ASN A 107 5.90 1.11 10.67
N LYS A 108 5.15 2.20 10.43
CA LYS A 108 5.63 3.42 9.75
C LYS A 108 6.38 3.12 8.44
N ARG A 109 5.83 2.20 7.64
CA ARG A 109 6.41 1.81 6.35
C ARG A 109 5.69 2.47 5.19
N PHE A 110 6.40 2.59 4.08
CA PHE A 110 5.93 3.25 2.88
C PHE A 110 5.70 2.24 1.75
N LEU A 111 4.56 2.37 1.09
CA LEU A 111 4.24 1.70 -0.16
C LEU A 111 4.49 2.69 -1.28
N GLY A 112 5.41 2.38 -2.18
CA GLY A 112 5.80 3.25 -3.28
C GLY A 112 4.96 2.95 -4.51
N LEU A 113 4.43 4.00 -5.10
CA LEU A 113 3.40 3.97 -6.12
C LEU A 113 3.91 4.54 -7.44
N ARG A 114 3.40 3.97 -8.52
CA ARG A 114 3.35 4.57 -9.85
C ARG A 114 1.89 4.60 -10.27
N PHE A 115 1.43 5.70 -10.84
CA PHE A 115 0.07 5.84 -11.36
C PHE A 115 0.09 6.78 -12.56
N ARG A 116 -1.05 6.92 -13.25
CA ARG A 116 -1.15 7.75 -14.46
C ARG A 116 -2.21 8.83 -14.28
N VAL A 117 -1.82 10.06 -14.58
CA VAL A 117 -2.70 11.24 -14.57
C VAL A 117 -2.63 11.86 -15.95
N GLY A 118 -3.76 12.00 -16.64
CA GLY A 118 -3.79 12.57 -17.99
C GLY A 118 -2.88 11.85 -19.01
N GLY A 119 -2.57 10.56 -18.78
CA GLY A 119 -1.64 9.79 -19.60
C GLY A 119 -0.17 9.89 -19.19
N GLU A 120 0.21 10.82 -18.32
CA GLU A 120 1.56 10.95 -17.80
C GLU A 120 1.80 10.07 -16.57
N THR A 121 3.04 9.70 -16.32
CA THR A 121 3.40 8.85 -15.17
C THR A 121 3.74 9.70 -13.96
N HIS A 122 3.14 9.41 -12.81
CA HIS A 122 3.43 10.06 -11.54
C HIS A 122 3.87 9.05 -10.49
N TYR A 123 4.60 9.53 -9.50
CA TYR A 123 5.14 8.72 -8.41
C TYR A 123 4.65 9.24 -7.07
N GLY A 124 4.38 8.32 -6.15
CA GLY A 124 3.88 8.66 -4.83
C GLY A 124 4.17 7.60 -3.79
N TRP A 125 3.70 7.85 -2.57
CA TRP A 125 3.76 6.90 -1.49
C TRP A 125 2.50 6.93 -0.61
N LEU A 126 2.17 5.77 -0.05
CA LEU A 126 1.25 5.65 1.10
C LEU A 126 2.05 5.24 2.33
N ARG A 127 1.75 5.81 3.50
CA ARG A 127 2.34 5.43 4.78
C ARG A 127 1.38 4.56 5.58
N LEU A 128 1.76 3.32 5.86
CA LEU A 128 0.91 2.36 6.54
C LEU A 128 1.55 1.82 7.84
N ASN A 129 0.67 1.46 8.77
CA ASN A 129 0.96 0.60 9.90
C ASN A 129 0.07 -0.63 9.78
N THR A 130 0.64 -1.82 9.86
CA THR A 130 -0.10 -3.08 9.78
C THR A 130 -0.06 -3.80 11.10
N ARG A 131 -1.17 -4.42 11.48
CA ARG A 131 -1.27 -5.33 12.63
C ARG A 131 -1.61 -6.70 12.10
N SER A 132 -1.00 -7.74 12.67
CA SER A 132 -1.31 -9.13 12.33
C SER A 132 -1.46 -9.99 13.57
N SER A 133 -2.38 -10.95 13.50
CA SER A 133 -2.56 -12.00 14.50
C SER A 133 -2.58 -13.36 13.80
N ILE A 134 -2.13 -14.38 14.52
CA ILE A 134 -2.15 -15.77 14.05
C ILE A 134 -3.45 -16.47 14.46
N PHE A 135 -3.98 -16.15 15.65
CA PHE A 135 -5.22 -16.73 16.18
C PHE A 135 -6.16 -15.63 16.71
N PRO A 136 -7.29 -15.36 16.04
CA PRO A 136 -7.61 -15.79 14.66
C PRO A 136 -6.66 -15.15 13.64
N PRO A 137 -6.45 -15.77 12.45
CA PRO A 137 -5.64 -15.18 11.40
C PRO A 137 -6.19 -13.82 11.00
N ARG A 138 -5.37 -12.80 11.20
CA ARG A 138 -5.75 -11.42 10.90
C ARG A 138 -4.59 -10.62 10.34
N VAL A 139 -4.87 -9.76 9.38
CA VAL A 139 -3.95 -8.71 8.93
C VAL A 139 -4.75 -7.50 8.49
N ASP A 140 -4.49 -6.36 9.13
CA ASP A 140 -5.15 -5.08 8.83
C ASP A 140 -4.12 -4.00 8.65
N ALA A 141 -4.48 -2.98 7.89
CA ALA A 141 -3.65 -1.81 7.66
C ALA A 141 -4.37 -0.55 8.10
N THR A 142 -3.64 0.33 8.77
CA THR A 142 -4.02 1.72 9.03
C THR A 142 -3.16 2.60 8.14
N ILE A 143 -3.78 3.32 7.21
CA ILE A 143 -3.12 4.37 6.45
C ILE A 143 -3.00 5.62 7.34
N SER A 144 -1.84 6.25 7.33
CA SER A 144 -1.49 7.38 8.20
C SER A 144 -0.95 8.60 7.46
N GLY A 145 -0.96 8.56 6.13
CA GLY A 145 -0.52 9.65 5.27
C GLY A 145 -0.23 9.17 3.86
N TYR A 146 -0.16 10.11 2.94
CA TYR A 146 0.24 9.90 1.56
C TYR A 146 0.87 11.18 1.00
N ALA A 147 1.63 11.05 -0.08
CA ALA A 147 2.03 12.16 -0.93
C ALA A 147 2.36 11.64 -2.33
N TYR A 148 2.35 12.52 -3.31
CA TYR A 148 2.78 12.23 -4.68
C TYR A 148 3.43 13.46 -5.29
N GLU A 149 4.08 13.25 -6.43
CA GLU A 149 4.70 14.32 -7.19
C GLU A 149 3.85 14.76 -8.39
N VAL A 150 3.57 16.07 -8.42
CA VAL A 150 2.70 16.69 -9.44
C VAL A 150 3.41 16.77 -10.79
N SER A 151 4.73 16.93 -10.80
CA SER A 151 5.49 16.91 -12.05
C SER A 151 5.58 15.48 -12.60
N SER A 152 5.16 15.28 -13.84
CA SER A 152 5.28 13.98 -14.52
C SER A 152 6.72 13.45 -14.47
N ASN A 153 6.86 12.14 -14.27
CA ASN A 153 8.11 11.40 -14.24
C ASN A 153 9.12 11.82 -13.15
N LYS A 154 8.78 12.78 -12.30
CA LYS A 154 9.67 13.23 -11.23
C LYS A 154 9.57 12.32 -10.02
N SER A 155 10.72 11.81 -9.58
CA SER A 155 10.82 10.91 -8.44
C SER A 155 10.51 11.62 -7.12
N ILE A 156 10.04 10.86 -6.14
CA ILE A 156 9.75 11.31 -4.77
C ILE A 156 10.44 10.38 -3.77
N MET A 157 10.96 10.90 -2.67
CA MET A 157 11.45 10.06 -1.57
C MET A 157 10.29 9.59 -0.70
N ALA A 158 10.32 8.33 -0.26
CA ALA A 158 9.34 7.81 0.68
C ALA A 158 9.29 8.67 1.96
N GLY A 159 8.11 9.21 2.29
CA GLY A 159 7.92 10.09 3.45
C GLY A 159 8.29 11.55 3.22
N GLN A 160 8.68 11.94 2.00
CA GLN A 160 8.89 13.33 1.64
C GLN A 160 7.55 14.09 1.63
N LEU A 161 7.52 15.21 2.35
CA LEU A 161 6.37 16.12 2.46
C LEU A 161 6.67 17.55 2.00
N LYS A 162 7.92 17.84 1.62
CA LYS A 162 8.34 19.12 1.07
C LYS A 162 9.26 18.84 -0.11
N GLU A 163 9.27 19.73 -1.09
CA GLU A 163 10.33 19.73 -2.09
C GLU A 163 11.68 19.86 -1.38
N ASN A 164 12.65 19.04 -1.78
CA ASN A 164 14.03 19.32 -1.41
C ASN A 164 14.47 20.52 -2.26
N SER A 165 14.11 21.72 -1.81
CA SER A 165 14.87 22.92 -2.17
C SER A 165 16.29 22.65 -1.69
N SER A 166 17.18 22.24 -2.59
CA SER A 166 18.61 22.42 -2.34
C SER A 166 18.79 23.90 -1.99
N THR A 167 19.12 24.17 -0.71
CA THR A 167 19.01 25.41 0.08
C THR A 167 17.59 25.76 0.57
N ASP A 168 17.26 25.46 1.83
CA ASP A 168 17.31 26.45 2.92
C ASP A 168 17.02 25.82 4.31
N ILE A 169 17.62 26.39 5.34
CA ILE A 169 17.60 25.95 6.74
C ILE A 169 16.30 26.39 7.40
N GLY A 170 15.53 25.42 7.92
CA GLY A 170 14.57 25.64 9.00
C GLY A 170 13.16 26.06 8.57
N SER A 171 12.19 25.15 8.76
CA SER A 171 11.06 25.33 9.68
C SER A 171 9.97 24.29 9.38
N ALA A 172 9.52 23.64 10.44
CA ALA A 172 8.45 22.66 10.42
C ALA A 172 7.10 23.37 10.35
N ASP A 173 6.26 22.96 9.40
CA ASP A 173 4.81 22.95 9.61
C ASP A 173 4.16 22.01 8.59
N VAL A 174 3.15 21.28 9.05
CA VAL A 174 2.62 20.06 8.42
C VAL A 174 1.20 20.30 7.90
N THR A 175 1.05 20.24 6.58
CA THR A 175 -0.19 19.87 5.89
C THR A 175 0.18 19.16 4.58
N PRO A 176 -0.09 17.85 4.43
CA PRO A 176 0.18 17.14 3.17
C PRO A 176 -0.88 17.50 2.11
N GLY A 177 -0.54 18.46 1.25
CA GLY A 177 -1.09 18.60 -0.10
C GLY A 177 -0.01 18.21 -1.10
N ALA A 178 -0.37 17.92 -2.35
CA ALA A 178 0.58 17.64 -3.41
C ALA A 178 1.72 18.69 -3.41
N LEU A 179 2.96 18.27 -3.62
CA LEU A 179 4.13 19.15 -3.44
C LEU A 179 4.21 20.29 -4.48
N GLY A 180 3.28 20.31 -5.44
CA GLY A 180 3.14 21.35 -6.47
C GLY A 180 2.10 22.44 -6.20
N ASP A 181 1.23 22.32 -5.19
CA ASP A 181 0.07 23.22 -5.05
C ASP A 181 0.13 24.08 -3.77
N LEU A 182 0.43 25.37 -3.95
CA LEU A 182 0.08 26.38 -2.97
C LEU A 182 -1.45 26.55 -2.90
N ALA A 183 -2.00 26.34 -1.70
CA ALA A 183 -3.26 26.90 -1.16
C ALA A 183 -4.63 26.46 -1.75
N THR A 184 -5.41 25.69 -0.99
CA THR A 184 -6.52 26.18 -0.13
C THR A 184 -7.25 24.99 0.50
N GLY A 185 -7.47 25.03 1.82
CA GLY A 185 -7.93 23.89 2.60
C GLY A 185 -9.40 23.54 2.43
N ARG A 186 -9.72 22.25 2.61
CA ARG A 186 -11.02 21.80 3.14
C ARG A 186 -10.92 20.37 3.70
N SER A 187 -11.21 20.22 4.98
CA SER A 187 -11.41 18.93 5.65
C SER A 187 -12.86 18.44 5.42
N PRO A 188 -13.13 17.15 5.20
CA PRO A 188 -14.47 16.60 5.33
C PRO A 188 -14.78 16.25 6.80
N GLN A 189 -15.99 16.61 7.24
CA GLN A 189 -16.63 16.11 8.47
C GLN A 189 -17.06 14.65 8.34
#